data_AF-A0A833P9Y2-F1
#
_entry.id   AF-A0A833P9Y2-F1
#
_cell.length_a   1.000
_cell.length_b   1.000
_cell.length_c   1.000
_cell.angle_alpha   90.00
_cell.angle_beta   90.00
_cell.angle_gamma   90.00
#
_symmetry.space_group_name_H-M   'P 1'
#
loop_
_entity.id
_entity.type
_entity.pdbx_description
1 polymer ?
#
loop_
_entity_poly.entity_id
_entity_poly.type
_entity_poly.pdbx_seq_one_letter_code
_entity_poly.pdbx_strand_id
1 'polypeptide(L)'
;MKNKLLFLLAFVFLTNIQASPIYLNQYHSEIKITSWKELRDKNIVKQNLDYSCGSAAIATILNSYYQKNITEEQVLRVIDKGDFMASFDDMQRALKHFGFESKGYAVSLDTLQTLKVPVIAYIKHRNSDHFTVISGINKNFVRIADSSLGQRILTTTQFKKMLETSPNNELKGKILVVFPAGKNTNTDFFTNKVKQPTTLAVRVLASQH
;
A
#
# COMPACT_ATOMS: atom_id res chain seq x y z
N MET A 1 -27.92 -33.84 96.21
CA MET A 1 -28.65 -34.98 95.63
C MET A 1 -29.66 -34.48 94.60
N LYS A 2 -29.81 -35.22 93.49
CA LYS A 2 -30.71 -35.04 92.32
C LYS A 2 -30.11 -34.14 91.21
N ASN A 3 -29.46 -34.70 90.19
CA ASN A 3 -29.92 -35.58 89.09
C ASN A 3 -30.48 -34.81 87.87
N LYS A 4 -29.80 -35.07 86.74
CA LYS A 4 -30.36 -35.36 85.39
C LYS A 4 -30.93 -34.16 84.62
N LEU A 5 -30.91 -34.08 83.29
CA LEU A 5 -30.40 -34.86 82.16
C LEU A 5 -30.86 -34.06 80.93
N LEU A 6 -30.04 -33.98 79.87
CA LEU A 6 -30.39 -33.61 78.48
C LEU A 6 -31.11 -32.26 78.23
N PHE A 7 -30.53 -31.43 77.35
CA PHE A 7 -31.15 -31.24 76.04
C PHE A 7 -30.12 -30.86 74.99
N LEU A 8 -30.12 -31.68 73.95
CA LEU A 8 -29.33 -31.61 72.73
C LEU A 8 -29.91 -30.51 71.84
N LEU A 9 -29.11 -29.50 71.50
CA LEU A 9 -29.39 -28.56 70.39
C LEU A 9 -28.08 -28.27 69.67
N ALA A 10 -27.57 -29.27 68.96
CA ALA A 10 -26.56 -29.08 67.95
C ALA A 10 -27.23 -28.34 66.77
N PHE A 11 -27.06 -27.01 66.73
CA PHE A 11 -27.49 -26.19 65.62
C PHE A 11 -26.59 -26.51 64.42
N VAL A 12 -27.10 -27.30 63.47
CA VAL A 12 -26.44 -27.56 62.20
C VAL A 12 -26.37 -26.24 61.44
N PHE A 13 -25.22 -25.59 61.44
CA PHE A 13 -24.92 -24.50 60.51
C PHE A 13 -24.83 -25.08 59.10
N LEU A 14 -25.96 -25.07 58.38
CA LEU A 14 -25.98 -25.21 56.93
C LEU A 14 -25.27 -23.98 56.33
N THR A 15 -24.00 -24.14 55.98
CA THR A 15 -23.31 -23.14 55.18
C THR A 15 -23.91 -23.17 53.77
N ASN A 16 -24.65 -22.11 53.44
CA ASN A 16 -25.08 -21.88 52.06
C ASN A 16 -23.83 -21.60 51.22
N ILE A 17 -23.34 -22.59 50.47
CA ILE A 17 -22.35 -22.37 49.42
C ILE A 17 -23.09 -21.67 48.27
N GLN A 18 -23.11 -20.34 48.28
CA GLN A 18 -23.51 -19.59 47.09
C GLN A 18 -22.36 -19.66 46.08
N ALA A 19 -22.58 -20.36 44.97
CA ALA A 19 -21.69 -20.28 43.82
C ALA A 19 -21.76 -18.86 43.27
N SER A 20 -20.71 -18.07 43.46
CA SER A 20 -20.57 -16.78 42.77
C SER A 20 -20.55 -17.04 41.26
N PRO A 21 -21.41 -16.38 40.46
CA PRO A 21 -21.30 -16.50 39.02
C PRO A 21 -19.94 -15.98 38.57
N ILE A 22 -19.20 -16.81 37.85
CA ILE A 22 -17.99 -16.36 37.16
C ILE A 22 -18.46 -15.46 36.02
N TYR A 23 -18.26 -14.16 36.17
CA TYR A 23 -18.41 -13.22 35.05
C TYR A 23 -17.23 -13.43 34.09
N LEU A 24 -17.42 -14.31 33.11
CA LEU A 24 -16.55 -14.35 31.94
C LEU A 24 -16.75 -13.03 31.19
N ASN A 25 -15.84 -12.09 31.41
CA ASN A 25 -15.76 -10.88 30.62
C ASN A 25 -15.38 -11.31 29.20
N GLN A 26 -16.37 -11.52 28.33
CA GLN A 26 -16.13 -11.79 26.91
C GLN A 26 -15.54 -10.52 26.31
N TYR A 27 -14.21 -10.41 26.38
CA TYR A 27 -13.44 -9.47 25.59
C TYR A 27 -13.62 -9.87 24.11
N HIS A 28 -14.70 -9.38 23.50
CA HIS A 28 -14.84 -9.36 22.06
C HIS A 28 -13.96 -8.23 21.54
N SER A 29 -12.64 -8.40 21.60
CA SER A 29 -11.78 -7.61 20.72
C SER A 29 -12.10 -8.09 19.31
N GLU A 30 -12.76 -7.26 18.50
CA GLU A 30 -12.85 -7.50 17.07
C GLU A 30 -11.42 -7.51 16.52
N ILE A 31 -10.84 -8.71 16.36
CA ILE A 31 -9.54 -8.86 15.73
C ILE A 31 -9.74 -8.45 14.28
N LYS A 32 -9.24 -7.27 13.90
CA LYS A 32 -9.29 -6.81 12.51
C LYS A 32 -8.35 -7.66 11.66
N ILE A 33 -8.86 -8.75 11.10
CA ILE A 33 -8.12 -9.63 10.20
C ILE A 33 -7.96 -8.90 8.86
N THR A 34 -6.72 -8.56 8.51
CA THR A 34 -6.39 -7.96 7.20
C THR A 34 -5.91 -9.07 6.26
N SER A 35 -6.53 -9.19 5.08
CA SER A 35 -6.13 -10.22 4.11
C SER A 35 -4.78 -9.89 3.45
N TRP A 36 -4.09 -10.91 2.93
CA TRP A 36 -2.88 -10.69 2.12
C TRP A 36 -3.13 -9.80 0.90
N LYS A 37 -4.31 -9.93 0.27
CA LYS A 37 -4.72 -9.10 -0.86
C LYS A 37 -4.83 -7.63 -0.44
N GLU A 38 -5.48 -7.37 0.70
CA GLU A 38 -5.66 -6.03 1.23
C GLU A 38 -4.31 -5.38 1.61
N LEU A 39 -3.40 -6.15 2.22
CA LEU A 39 -2.04 -5.66 2.50
C LEU A 39 -1.26 -5.34 1.20
N ARG A 40 -1.34 -6.23 0.21
CA ARG A 40 -0.67 -6.07 -1.09
C ARG A 40 -1.19 -4.87 -1.86
N ASP A 41 -2.50 -4.66 -1.88
CA ASP A 41 -3.16 -3.60 -2.66
C ASP A 41 -3.31 -2.29 -1.86
N LYS A 42 -2.83 -2.25 -0.61
CA LYS A 42 -2.89 -1.06 0.26
C LYS A 42 -2.28 0.16 -0.44
N ASN A 43 -2.99 1.29 -0.37
CA ASN A 43 -2.56 2.57 -0.97
C ASN A 43 -2.33 2.48 -2.49
N ILE A 44 -3.04 1.60 -3.20
CA ILE A 44 -3.01 1.48 -4.66
C ILE A 44 -4.44 1.59 -5.18
N VAL A 45 -4.64 2.45 -6.18
CA VAL A 45 -5.87 2.43 -6.98
C VAL A 45 -5.69 1.35 -8.03
N LYS A 46 -6.50 0.28 -7.95
CA LYS A 46 -6.46 -0.83 -8.91
C LYS A 46 -7.04 -0.38 -10.24
N GLN A 47 -6.46 -0.89 -11.33
CA GLN A 47 -7.05 -0.70 -12.66
C GLN A 47 -8.15 -1.73 -12.92
N ASN A 48 -9.21 -1.32 -13.61
CA ASN A 48 -10.29 -2.19 -14.05
C ASN A 48 -10.24 -2.50 -15.56
N LEU A 49 -9.47 -1.74 -16.33
CA LEU A 49 -9.34 -1.89 -17.79
C LEU A 49 -7.87 -2.13 -18.16
N ASP A 50 -7.60 -2.82 -19.27
CA ASP A 50 -6.22 -3.18 -19.63
C ASP A 50 -5.37 -1.95 -20.02
N TYR A 51 -5.99 -0.91 -20.59
CA TYR A 51 -5.34 0.31 -21.06
C TYR A 51 -5.26 1.44 -20.03
N SER A 52 -5.88 1.28 -18.86
CA SER A 52 -6.06 2.35 -17.86
C SER A 52 -4.96 2.42 -16.80
N CYS A 53 -3.85 1.69 -16.96
CA CYS A 53 -2.73 1.68 -16.01
C CYS A 53 -2.16 3.08 -15.73
N GLY A 54 -2.12 3.97 -16.74
CA GLY A 54 -1.72 5.38 -16.57
C GLY A 54 -2.68 6.17 -15.68
N SER A 55 -3.99 5.98 -15.87
CA SER A 55 -5.04 6.61 -15.06
C SER A 55 -5.00 6.13 -13.62
N ALA A 56 -4.86 4.82 -13.42
CA ALA A 56 -4.72 4.22 -12.10
C ALA A 56 -3.42 4.65 -11.40
N ALA A 57 -2.33 4.85 -12.15
CA ALA A 57 -1.06 5.37 -11.60
C ALA A 57 -1.20 6.83 -11.12
N ILE A 58 -1.88 7.69 -11.89
CA ILE A 58 -2.23 9.05 -11.45
C ILE A 58 -3.09 8.99 -10.18
N ALA A 59 -4.19 8.24 -10.20
CA ALA A 59 -5.07 8.14 -9.04
C ALA A 59 -4.31 7.62 -7.80
N THR A 60 -3.43 6.65 -7.98
CA THR A 60 -2.56 6.10 -6.92
C THR A 60 -1.64 7.18 -6.33
N ILE A 61 -0.89 7.92 -7.15
CA ILE A 61 0.05 8.92 -6.63
C ILE A 61 -0.69 10.09 -5.96
N LEU A 62 -1.82 10.54 -6.54
CA LEU A 62 -2.62 11.63 -5.98
C LEU A 62 -3.26 11.24 -4.65
N ASN A 63 -3.79 10.02 -4.53
CA ASN A 63 -4.45 9.59 -3.30
C ASN A 63 -3.42 9.26 -2.21
N SER A 64 -2.42 8.46 -2.55
CA SER A 64 -1.52 7.89 -1.54
C SER A 64 -0.44 8.84 -1.07
N TYR A 65 0.03 9.74 -1.94
CA TYR A 65 1.06 10.74 -1.60
C TYR A 65 0.47 12.13 -1.35
N TYR A 66 -0.49 12.57 -2.17
CA TYR A 66 -1.08 13.91 -2.06
C TYR A 66 -2.43 13.94 -1.30
N GLN A 67 -2.85 12.81 -0.72
CA GLN A 67 -4.06 12.69 0.10
C GLN A 67 -5.32 13.21 -0.60
N LYS A 68 -5.42 12.94 -1.90
CA LYS A 68 -6.62 13.19 -2.69
C LYS A 68 -7.57 11.99 -2.64
N ASN A 69 -8.75 12.17 -3.21
CA ASN A 69 -9.76 11.13 -3.34
C ASN A 69 -10.25 11.08 -4.80
N ILE A 70 -9.36 10.60 -5.67
CA ILE A 70 -9.58 10.52 -7.12
C ILE A 70 -9.67 9.05 -7.52
N THR A 71 -10.68 8.70 -8.31
CA THR A 71 -10.84 7.33 -8.86
C THR A 71 -10.14 7.19 -10.20
N GLU A 72 -9.84 5.94 -10.58
CA GLU A 72 -9.36 5.60 -11.93
C GLU A 72 -10.29 6.19 -13.02
N GLU A 73 -11.60 5.99 -12.86
CA GLU A 73 -12.64 6.44 -13.78
C GLU A 73 -12.63 7.97 -13.97
N GLN A 74 -12.42 8.73 -12.89
CA GLN A 74 -12.32 10.18 -12.97
C GLN A 74 -11.13 10.62 -13.82
N VAL A 75 -9.97 9.96 -13.68
CA VAL A 75 -8.80 10.27 -14.50
C VAL A 75 -8.99 9.82 -15.95
N LEU A 76 -9.58 8.64 -16.17
CA LEU A 76 -9.86 8.12 -17.52
C LEU A 76 -10.71 9.08 -18.34
N ARG A 77 -11.79 9.60 -17.75
CA ARG A 77 -12.66 10.58 -18.41
C ARG A 77 -11.95 11.88 -18.81
N VAL A 78 -10.89 12.26 -18.10
CA VAL A 78 -10.11 13.47 -18.41
C VAL A 78 -9.08 13.21 -19.51
N ILE A 79 -8.48 12.01 -19.55
CA ILE A 79 -7.53 11.63 -20.60
C ILE A 79 -8.23 11.52 -21.96
N ASP A 80 -9.46 10.99 -21.97
CA ASP A 80 -10.37 10.96 -23.13
C ASP A 80 -9.72 10.41 -24.42
N LYS A 81 -9.23 9.16 -24.35
CA LYS A 81 -8.62 8.45 -25.50
C LYS A 81 -9.30 7.13 -25.84
N GLY A 82 -10.53 6.92 -25.38
CA GLY A 82 -11.21 5.63 -25.50
C GLY A 82 -10.34 4.51 -24.91
N ASP A 83 -10.12 3.45 -25.69
CA ASP A 83 -9.39 2.25 -25.27
C ASP A 83 -7.86 2.32 -25.49
N PHE A 84 -7.33 3.47 -25.89
CA PHE A 84 -5.88 3.64 -26.09
C PHE A 84 -5.16 3.93 -24.77
N MET A 85 -3.99 3.31 -24.58
CA MET A 85 -3.16 3.56 -23.42
C MET A 85 -2.64 5.01 -23.39
N ALA A 86 -2.66 5.62 -22.20
CA ALA A 86 -2.20 6.99 -22.00
C ALA A 86 -0.71 7.17 -22.26
N SER A 87 -0.31 8.30 -22.86
CA SER A 87 1.08 8.75 -22.90
C SER A 87 1.41 9.66 -21.70
N PHE A 88 2.70 9.99 -21.51
CA PHE A 88 3.07 11.00 -20.52
C PHE A 88 2.54 12.40 -20.84
N ASP A 89 2.33 12.74 -22.11
CA ASP A 89 1.70 14.01 -22.46
C ASP A 89 0.23 14.04 -22.01
N ASP A 90 -0.51 12.96 -22.28
CA ASP A 90 -1.90 12.81 -21.84
C ASP A 90 -2.01 12.89 -20.31
N MET A 91 -1.11 12.22 -19.60
CA MET A 91 -1.05 12.27 -18.14
C MET A 91 -0.71 13.66 -17.60
N GLN A 92 0.19 14.42 -18.26
CA GLN A 92 0.49 15.80 -17.87
C GLN A 92 -0.72 16.71 -18.03
N ARG A 93 -1.46 16.59 -19.15
CA ARG A 93 -2.72 17.33 -19.38
C ARG A 93 -3.77 16.98 -18.32
N ALA A 94 -3.90 15.70 -17.99
CA ALA A 94 -4.86 15.24 -16.98
C ALA A 94 -4.48 15.72 -15.56
N LEU A 95 -3.21 15.64 -15.17
CA LEU A 95 -2.75 16.14 -13.88
C LEU A 95 -3.01 17.63 -13.70
N LYS A 96 -2.86 18.42 -14.77
CA LYS A 96 -3.19 19.86 -14.76
C LYS A 96 -4.67 20.11 -14.46
N HIS A 97 -5.57 19.29 -15.00
CA HIS A 97 -7.00 19.36 -14.69
C HIS A 97 -7.28 19.14 -13.18
N PHE A 98 -6.50 18.29 -12.52
CA PHE A 98 -6.58 18.06 -11.07
C PHE A 98 -5.76 19.08 -10.24
N GLY A 99 -5.21 20.13 -10.87
CA GLY A 99 -4.45 21.19 -10.22
C GLY A 99 -2.99 20.85 -9.92
N PHE A 100 -2.43 19.80 -10.55
CA PHE A 100 -1.04 19.39 -10.35
C PHE A 100 -0.19 19.71 -11.58
N GLU A 101 0.98 20.30 -11.34
CA GLU A 101 2.01 20.41 -12.36
C GLU A 101 2.82 19.11 -12.43
N SER A 102 3.29 18.77 -13.62
CA SER A 102 4.12 17.58 -13.80
C SER A 102 5.08 17.73 -14.97
N LYS A 103 6.16 16.94 -14.95
CA LYS A 103 7.17 16.98 -16.01
C LYS A 103 7.77 15.61 -16.27
N GLY A 104 7.82 15.25 -17.54
CA GLY A 104 8.48 14.03 -18.02
C GLY A 104 10.00 14.19 -18.04
N TYR A 105 10.72 13.15 -17.62
CA TYR A 105 12.19 13.11 -17.66
C TYR A 105 12.70 11.78 -18.19
N ALA A 106 13.81 11.84 -18.91
CA ALA A 106 14.66 10.68 -19.19
C ALA A 106 15.80 10.67 -18.16
N VAL A 107 15.91 9.59 -17.39
CA VAL A 107 16.82 9.49 -16.24
C VAL A 107 17.56 8.15 -16.23
N SER A 108 18.76 8.15 -15.66
CA SER A 108 19.49 6.92 -15.33
C SER A 108 18.92 6.29 -14.06
N LEU A 109 19.21 5.00 -13.85
CA LEU A 109 18.85 4.32 -12.61
C LEU A 109 19.50 4.97 -11.38
N ASP A 110 20.75 5.44 -11.51
CA ASP A 110 21.47 6.09 -10.42
C ASP A 110 20.79 7.40 -10.01
N THR A 111 20.29 8.17 -10.99
CA THR A 111 19.49 9.37 -10.71
C THR A 111 18.21 9.00 -9.96
N LEU A 112 17.52 7.92 -10.36
CA LEU A 112 16.32 7.45 -9.65
C LEU A 112 16.59 7.09 -8.20
N GLN A 113 17.77 6.54 -7.87
CA GLN A 113 18.12 6.19 -6.50
C GLN A 113 18.25 7.41 -5.57
N THR A 114 18.40 8.60 -6.13
CA THR A 114 18.46 9.86 -5.37
C THR A 114 17.08 10.47 -5.09
N LEU A 115 16.01 9.91 -5.65
CA LEU A 115 14.66 10.41 -5.47
C LEU A 115 14.24 10.44 -4.00
N LYS A 116 13.46 11.47 -3.67
CA LYS A 116 12.86 11.68 -2.33
C LYS A 116 11.34 11.68 -2.36
N VAL A 117 10.77 11.53 -3.55
CA VAL A 117 9.32 11.61 -3.82
C VAL A 117 8.94 10.48 -4.77
N PRO A 118 7.68 10.01 -4.72
CA PRO A 118 7.22 9.01 -5.67
C PRO A 118 7.13 9.59 -7.08
N VAL A 119 7.33 8.73 -8.07
CA VAL A 119 7.24 9.10 -9.49
C VAL A 119 6.50 8.02 -10.26
N ILE A 120 5.86 8.39 -11.36
CA ILE A 120 5.28 7.41 -12.29
C ILE A 120 6.39 7.01 -13.26
N ALA A 121 6.62 5.72 -13.45
CA ALA A 121 7.61 5.19 -14.38
C ALA A 121 6.92 4.44 -15.51
N TYR A 122 7.43 4.66 -16.73
CA TYR A 122 7.12 3.81 -17.87
C TYR A 122 8.10 2.64 -17.86
N ILE A 123 7.56 1.43 -17.96
CA ILE A 123 8.31 0.18 -17.91
C ILE A 123 7.82 -0.78 -18.99
N LYS A 124 8.68 -1.69 -19.41
CA LYS A 124 8.31 -2.88 -20.16
C LYS A 124 8.20 -4.08 -19.23
N HIS A 125 7.01 -4.66 -19.16
CA HIS A 125 6.79 -5.92 -18.47
C HIS A 125 6.37 -6.98 -19.49
N ARG A 126 7.20 -8.03 -19.67
CA ARG A 126 6.94 -9.12 -20.63
C ARG A 126 6.65 -8.60 -22.06
N ASN A 127 7.42 -7.61 -22.52
CA ASN A 127 7.26 -6.91 -23.80
C ASN A 127 5.95 -6.10 -23.97
N SER A 128 5.14 -5.98 -22.91
CA SER A 128 4.01 -5.06 -22.87
C SER A 128 4.43 -3.75 -22.19
N ASP A 129 3.97 -2.64 -22.75
CA ASP A 129 4.19 -1.30 -22.21
C ASP A 129 3.27 -1.08 -21.01
N HIS A 130 3.80 -0.50 -19.93
CA HIS A 130 3.05 -0.36 -18.68
C HIS A 130 3.51 0.86 -17.87
N PHE A 131 2.61 1.39 -17.05
CA PHE A 131 2.91 2.43 -16.07
C PHE A 131 2.82 1.89 -14.65
N THR A 132 3.77 2.29 -13.80
CA THR A 132 3.79 1.94 -12.39
C THR A 132 4.27 3.10 -11.55
N VAL A 133 3.87 3.16 -10.27
CA VAL A 133 4.37 4.18 -9.34
C VAL A 133 5.57 3.64 -8.57
N ILE A 134 6.72 4.31 -8.65
CA ILE A 134 7.84 4.02 -7.75
C ILE A 134 7.52 4.65 -6.39
N SER A 135 7.23 3.81 -5.40
CA SER A 135 6.92 4.21 -4.01
C SER A 135 8.11 4.04 -3.07
N GLY A 136 9.28 3.68 -3.59
CA GLY A 136 10.51 3.64 -2.81
C GLY A 136 11.67 3.04 -3.59
N ILE A 137 12.87 3.52 -3.34
CA ILE A 137 14.07 3.05 -4.02
C ILE A 137 15.30 3.20 -3.13
N ASN A 138 16.20 2.22 -3.22
CA ASN A 138 17.57 2.33 -2.73
C ASN A 138 18.53 1.59 -3.66
N LYS A 139 19.78 1.45 -3.24
CA LYS A 139 20.84 0.77 -4.01
C LYS A 139 20.46 -0.64 -4.47
N ASN A 140 19.66 -1.36 -3.68
CA ASN A 140 19.42 -2.79 -3.87
C ASN A 140 18.00 -3.10 -4.36
N PHE A 141 17.01 -2.30 -3.94
CA PHE A 141 15.60 -2.59 -4.15
C PHE A 141 14.81 -1.39 -4.64
N VAL A 142 13.81 -1.68 -5.46
CA VAL A 142 12.78 -0.75 -5.91
C VAL A 142 11.44 -1.30 -5.47
N ARG A 143 10.65 -0.49 -4.75
CA ARG A 143 9.26 -0.79 -4.44
C ARG A 143 8.37 -0.07 -5.44
N ILE A 144 7.55 -0.85 -6.14
CA ILE A 144 6.58 -0.36 -7.11
C ILE A 144 5.17 -0.61 -6.60
N ALA A 145 4.27 0.34 -6.88
CA ALA A 145 2.85 0.25 -6.69
C ALA A 145 2.21 0.05 -8.07
N ASP A 146 1.96 -1.21 -8.42
CA ASP A 146 1.44 -1.62 -9.71
C ASP A 146 -0.09 -1.76 -9.66
N SER A 147 -0.80 -1.07 -10.55
CA SER A 147 -2.27 -1.06 -10.58
C SER A 147 -2.87 -2.44 -10.85
N SER A 148 -2.19 -3.32 -11.58
CA SER A 148 -2.64 -4.70 -11.85
C SER A 148 -2.21 -5.66 -10.75
N LEU A 149 -0.95 -5.60 -10.33
CA LEU A 149 -0.33 -6.62 -9.47
C LEU A 149 -0.26 -6.25 -7.99
N GLY A 150 -0.50 -4.99 -7.64
CA GLY A 150 -0.37 -4.45 -6.28
C GLY A 150 1.08 -4.05 -5.95
N GLN A 151 1.39 -3.95 -4.66
CA GLN A 151 2.73 -3.61 -4.20
C GLN A 151 3.71 -4.74 -4.50
N ARG A 152 4.84 -4.40 -5.13
CA ARG A 152 5.93 -5.33 -5.42
C ARG A 152 7.26 -4.72 -5.05
N ILE A 153 8.20 -5.57 -4.64
CA ILE A 153 9.59 -5.19 -4.41
C ILE A 153 10.44 -5.99 -5.40
N LEU A 154 11.22 -5.27 -6.19
CA LEU A 154 12.11 -5.81 -7.22
C LEU A 154 13.55 -5.47 -6.84
N THR A 155 14.53 -6.27 -7.29
CA THR A 155 15.93 -5.83 -7.24
C THR A 155 16.14 -4.67 -8.21
N THR A 156 17.09 -3.79 -7.92
CA THR A 156 17.47 -2.71 -8.84
C THR A 156 17.85 -3.24 -10.22
N THR A 157 18.54 -4.39 -10.29
CA THR A 157 18.85 -5.07 -11.55
C THR A 157 17.62 -5.54 -12.32
N GLN A 158 16.62 -6.12 -11.65
CA GLN A 158 15.36 -6.52 -12.29
C GLN A 158 14.61 -5.29 -12.80
N PHE A 159 14.48 -4.26 -11.97
CA PHE A 159 13.80 -3.04 -12.35
C PHE A 159 14.50 -2.33 -13.51
N LYS A 160 15.84 -2.28 -13.51
CA LYS A 160 16.64 -1.71 -14.61
C LYS A 160 16.25 -2.32 -15.96
N LYS A 161 16.15 -3.65 -16.05
CA LYS A 161 15.76 -4.35 -17.28
C LYS A 161 14.35 -3.96 -17.77
N MET A 162 13.44 -3.63 -16.85
CA MET A 162 12.08 -3.20 -17.17
C MET A 162 12.05 -1.73 -17.58
N LEU A 163 12.83 -0.88 -16.92
CA LEU A 163 12.90 0.56 -17.13
C LEU A 163 13.65 0.95 -18.42
N GLU A 164 14.72 0.22 -18.75
CA GLU A 164 15.60 0.55 -19.87
C GLU A 164 15.05 0.01 -21.21
N THR A 165 14.10 0.73 -21.79
CA THR A 165 13.35 0.23 -22.95
C THR A 165 14.01 0.48 -24.32
N SER A 166 15.20 1.07 -24.37
CA SER A 166 15.94 1.40 -25.62
C SER A 166 17.39 0.91 -25.55
N PRO A 167 17.99 0.34 -26.60
CA PRO A 167 19.33 -0.21 -26.54
C PRO A 167 20.47 0.84 -26.48
N ASN A 168 20.29 2.07 -26.99
CA ASN A 168 21.41 2.92 -27.45
C ASN A 168 21.66 4.26 -26.71
N ASN A 169 21.33 4.44 -25.42
CA ASN A 169 21.62 5.68 -24.68
C ASN A 169 21.72 5.41 -23.16
N GLU A 170 22.41 6.22 -22.35
CA GLU A 170 22.47 6.05 -20.88
C GLU A 170 21.21 6.55 -20.15
N LEU A 171 20.49 7.53 -20.71
CA LEU A 171 19.25 8.08 -20.15
C LEU A 171 18.01 7.36 -20.70
N LYS A 172 17.80 6.11 -20.28
CA LYS A 172 16.73 5.24 -20.84
C LYS A 172 15.43 5.25 -20.03
N GLY A 173 15.49 5.57 -18.74
CA GLY A 173 14.32 5.49 -17.88
C GLY A 173 13.40 6.68 -18.09
N LYS A 174 12.17 6.44 -18.55
CA LYS A 174 11.19 7.50 -18.72
C LYS A 174 10.31 7.56 -17.47
N ILE A 175 10.33 8.70 -16.79
CA ILE A 175 9.49 8.96 -15.62
C ILE A 175 8.67 10.23 -15.79
N LEU A 176 7.60 10.32 -15.02
CA LEU A 176 6.81 11.53 -14.82
C LEU A 176 6.86 11.90 -13.34
N VAL A 177 7.40 13.09 -13.08
CA VAL A 177 7.43 13.69 -11.74
C VAL A 177 6.19 14.56 -11.60
N VAL A 178 5.43 14.36 -10.54
CA VAL A 178 4.26 15.17 -10.19
C VAL A 178 4.66 16.11 -9.07
N PHE A 179 4.49 17.42 -9.25
CA PHE A 179 4.84 18.43 -8.28
C PHE A 179 3.66 18.78 -7.37
N PRO A 180 3.90 19.10 -6.10
CA PRO A 180 2.84 19.46 -5.17
C PRO A 180 2.09 20.72 -5.62
N ALA A 181 0.76 20.66 -5.58
CA ALA A 181 -0.11 21.83 -5.70
C ALA A 181 -0.21 22.64 -4.37
N GLY A 182 0.37 22.15 -3.26
CA GLY A 182 0.27 22.71 -1.91
C GLY A 182 1.12 21.97 -0.86
N LYS A 183 1.00 22.31 0.44
CA LYS A 183 1.93 21.84 1.49
C LYS A 183 1.67 20.44 2.09
N ASN A 184 0.51 19.81 1.85
CA ASN A 184 0.15 18.56 2.53
C ASN A 184 0.54 17.32 1.70
N THR A 185 1.64 16.66 2.08
CA THR A 185 2.07 15.39 1.50
C THR A 185 2.16 14.30 2.57
N ASN A 186 1.73 13.08 2.23
CA ASN A 186 1.91 11.90 3.07
C ASN A 186 3.30 11.30 2.81
N THR A 187 4.24 11.58 3.71
CA THR A 187 5.61 11.11 3.60
C THR A 187 5.78 9.60 3.80
N ASP A 188 4.76 8.90 4.33
CA ASP A 188 4.87 7.46 4.62
C ASP A 188 4.72 6.59 3.38
N PHE A 189 4.10 7.12 2.32
CA PHE A 189 3.92 6.38 1.07
C PHE A 189 5.26 6.12 0.37
N PHE A 190 6.17 7.11 0.39
CA PHE A 190 7.49 6.99 -0.23
C PHE A 190 8.58 6.64 0.79
N THR A 191 9.50 5.72 0.47
CA THR A 191 10.64 5.48 1.36
C THR A 191 11.91 5.03 0.64
N ASN A 192 13.06 5.46 1.17
CA ASN A 192 14.37 4.95 0.74
C ASN A 192 14.83 3.75 1.58
N LYS A 193 14.03 3.33 2.57
CA LYS A 193 14.32 2.17 3.45
C LYS A 193 13.59 0.91 2.97
N VAL A 194 13.63 0.64 1.65
CA VAL A 194 13.03 -0.58 1.07
C VAL A 194 13.79 -1.82 1.55
N LYS A 195 13.06 -2.79 2.10
CA LYS A 195 13.59 -4.07 2.62
C LYS A 195 13.21 -5.23 1.70
N GLN A 196 13.91 -6.36 1.83
CA GLN A 196 13.62 -7.54 1.02
C GLN A 196 12.22 -8.11 1.24
N PRO A 197 11.60 -8.71 0.21
CA PRO A 197 10.35 -9.44 0.33
C PRO A 197 10.35 -10.49 1.44
N THR A 198 11.46 -11.22 1.60
CA THR A 198 11.61 -12.30 2.59
C THR A 198 11.52 -11.77 4.02
N THR A 199 12.08 -10.59 4.30
CA THR A 199 11.98 -9.97 5.64
C THR A 199 10.55 -9.52 5.93
N LEU A 200 9.79 -9.11 4.90
CA LEU A 200 8.38 -8.73 5.04
C LEU A 200 7.50 -9.96 5.31
N ALA A 201 7.69 -11.04 4.55
CA ALA A 201 7.01 -12.31 4.76
C ALA A 201 7.31 -12.89 6.15
N VAL A 202 8.59 -12.91 6.56
CA VAL A 202 9.01 -13.37 7.90
C VAL A 202 8.40 -12.49 9.00
N ARG A 203 8.35 -11.16 8.83
CA ARG A 203 7.72 -10.27 9.82
C ARG A 203 6.21 -10.48 9.91
N VAL A 204 5.52 -10.68 8.78
CA VAL A 204 4.07 -10.92 8.77
C VAL A 204 3.76 -12.28 9.40
N LEU A 205 4.51 -13.32 9.06
CA LEU A 205 4.41 -14.63 9.72
C LEU A 205 4.70 -14.53 11.22
N ALA A 206 5.71 -13.75 11.63
CA ALA A 206 6.03 -13.52 13.04
C ALA A 206 4.99 -12.66 13.78
N SER A 207 4.11 -11.93 13.08
CA SER A 207 3.00 -11.18 13.70
C SER A 207 1.69 -11.96 13.81
N GLN A 208 1.68 -13.20 13.29
CA GLN A 208 0.54 -14.14 13.36
C GLN A 208 0.69 -15.16 14.50
N HIS A 209 1.76 -15.04 15.30
CA HIS A 209 2.04 -15.82 16.51
C HIS A 209 2.17 -14.87 17.70
#